data_AF-A0A964YF43-F1
#
_entry.id   AF-A0A964YF43-F1
#
_cell.length_a   1.000
_cell.length_b   1.000
_cell.length_c   1.000
_cell.angle_alpha   90.00
_cell.angle_beta   90.00
_cell.angle_gamma   90.00
#
_symmetry.space_group_name_H-M   'P 1'
#
loop_
_entity.id
_entity.type
_entity.pdbx_description
1 polymer ?
#
loop_
_entity_poly.entity_id
_entity_poly.type
_entity_poly.pdbx_seq_one_letter_code
_entity_poly.pdbx_strand_id
1 'polypeptide(L)'
;MASTNLPKRISTALINALGSGVVPRVGLEHIAVGRERELLSLLHDLENTAEGGSAFRFIIGRYGAGKSFLLQLIRNRAMEQGFVVADADFSPERKLAGTGGSSLGVYRELMGNLATKIRPDGGALAPILERWIAGIQTQVARESGCGPSDPGFDDQVEDKIRSVVKEIEDLVNGFDFANVIIAYWYGYRNDDDAKKEGALRWLRGEFATKGEARAALGVRVIID
;
A
#
# COMPACT_ATOMS: atom_id res chain seq x y z
N MET A 1 33.83 9.75 4.29
CA MET A 1 33.18 10.95 4.85
C MET A 1 31.74 10.97 4.33
N ALA A 2 30.75 10.76 5.19
CA ALA A 2 29.35 10.86 4.78
C ALA A 2 29.06 12.32 4.40
N SER A 3 28.42 12.55 3.26
CA SER A 3 28.09 13.89 2.77
C SER A 3 27.31 14.67 3.82
N THR A 4 27.89 15.76 4.33
CA THR A 4 27.38 16.57 5.44
C THR A 4 26.18 17.46 5.09
N ASN A 5 25.71 17.47 3.84
CA ASN A 5 24.56 18.27 3.44
C ASN A 5 23.29 17.43 3.36
N LEU A 6 22.56 17.40 4.47
CA LEU A 6 21.18 16.91 4.50
C LEU A 6 20.31 17.81 3.61
N PRO A 7 19.53 17.26 2.65
CA PRO A 7 18.64 18.06 1.83
C PRO A 7 17.68 18.92 2.67
N LYS A 8 17.48 20.19 2.28
CA LYS A 8 16.65 21.16 3.04
C LYS A 8 15.25 20.61 3.35
N ARG A 9 14.65 19.87 2.42
CA ARG A 9 13.35 19.22 2.63
C ARG A 9 13.38 18.25 3.83
N ILE A 10 14.43 17.45 3.95
CA ILE A 10 14.58 16.47 5.04
C ILE A 10 14.89 17.18 6.36
N SER A 11 15.82 18.14 6.36
CA SER A 11 16.15 18.89 7.59
C SER A 11 14.97 19.69 8.13
N THR A 12 14.18 20.34 7.26
CA THR A 12 12.95 21.04 7.67
C THR A 12 11.91 20.07 8.23
N ALA A 13 11.70 18.91 7.60
CA ALA A 13 10.76 17.90 8.10
C ALA A 13 11.17 17.38 9.49
N LEU A 14 12.46 17.12 9.69
CA LEU A 14 13.00 16.70 10.99
C LEU A 14 12.78 17.77 12.08
N ILE A 15 13.16 19.01 11.82
CA ILE A 15 13.04 20.11 12.81
C ILE A 15 11.58 20.35 13.17
N ASN A 16 10.68 20.38 12.18
CA ASN A 16 9.26 20.61 12.43
C ASN A 16 8.62 19.49 13.27
N ALA A 17 8.95 18.24 12.97
CA ALA A 17 8.41 17.09 13.71
C ALA A 17 8.93 17.05 15.15
N LEU A 18 10.24 17.26 15.35
CA LEU A 18 10.83 17.31 16.68
C LEU A 18 10.28 18.50 17.49
N GLY A 19 10.09 19.66 16.86
CA GLY A 19 9.53 20.86 17.49
C GLY A 19 8.07 20.69 17.94
N SER A 20 7.29 19.85 17.26
CA SER A 20 5.91 19.52 17.65
C SER A 20 5.79 18.26 18.52
N GLY A 21 6.91 17.62 18.88
CA GLY A 21 6.92 16.41 19.70
C GLY A 21 6.42 15.16 18.99
N VAL A 22 6.41 15.15 17.65
CA VAL A 22 6.01 13.99 16.84
C VAL A 22 7.22 13.31 16.20
N VAL A 23 7.07 12.02 15.86
CA VAL A 23 8.12 11.27 15.17
C VAL A 23 8.16 11.69 13.69
N PRO A 24 9.30 12.16 13.16
CA PRO A 24 9.42 12.50 11.74
C PRO A 24 9.14 11.30 10.84
N ARG A 25 8.45 11.50 9.70
CA ARG A 25 8.21 10.43 8.71
C ARG A 25 9.45 10.11 7.85
N VAL A 26 10.35 11.08 7.66
CA VAL A 26 11.56 10.96 6.82
C VAL A 26 12.80 11.47 7.56
N GLY A 27 13.98 10.97 7.19
CA GLY A 27 15.26 11.46 7.73
C GLY A 27 15.62 10.91 9.11
N LEU A 28 14.85 9.97 9.65
CA LEU A 28 15.04 9.39 10.98
C LEU A 28 16.41 8.74 11.14
N GLU A 29 16.94 8.16 10.07
CA GLU A 29 18.26 7.56 9.98
C GLU A 29 19.40 8.52 10.35
N HIS A 30 19.18 9.84 10.26
CA HIS A 30 20.17 10.84 10.64
C HIS A 30 20.18 11.17 12.14
N ILE A 31 19.13 10.79 12.87
CA ILE A 31 18.97 11.11 14.30
C ILE A 31 18.79 9.85 15.17
N ALA A 32 18.73 8.67 14.57
CA ALA A 32 18.63 7.41 15.27
C ALA A 32 19.95 7.09 15.99
N VAL A 33 19.89 6.82 17.29
CA VAL A 33 21.04 6.46 18.12
C VAL A 33 20.67 5.28 19.03
N GLY A 34 21.57 4.30 19.14
CA GLY A 34 21.53 3.30 20.22
C GLY A 34 20.40 2.27 20.13
N ARG A 35 20.19 1.68 18.95
CA ARG A 35 19.15 0.67 18.64
C ARG A 35 19.61 -0.37 17.64
N GLU A 36 20.92 -0.54 17.50
CA GLU A 36 21.52 -1.36 16.47
C GLU A 36 21.06 -2.82 16.62
N ARG A 37 20.95 -3.33 17.86
CA ARG A 37 20.52 -4.70 18.13
C ARG A 37 19.04 -4.93 17.76
N GLU A 38 18.15 -4.04 18.18
CA GLU A 38 16.73 -4.15 17.84
C GLU A 38 16.51 -4.00 16.33
N LEU A 39 17.20 -3.04 15.70
CA LEU A 39 17.11 -2.84 14.26
C LEU A 39 17.61 -4.05 13.48
N LEU A 40 18.76 -4.63 13.84
CA LEU A 40 19.30 -5.83 13.19
C LEU A 40 18.31 -7.01 13.27
N SER A 41 17.65 -7.20 14.41
CA SER A 41 16.65 -8.27 14.54
C SER A 41 15.43 -8.03 13.64
N LEU A 42 14.97 -6.79 13.50
CA LEU A 42 13.83 -6.46 12.65
C LEU A 42 14.20 -6.51 11.15
N LEU A 43 15.44 -6.14 10.80
CA LEU A 43 15.94 -6.26 9.43
C LEU A 43 16.04 -7.74 9.01
N HIS A 44 16.47 -8.61 9.92
CA HIS A 44 16.47 -10.05 9.65
C HIS A 44 15.04 -10.60 9.41
N ASP A 45 14.03 -10.09 10.11
CA ASP A 45 12.64 -10.45 9.83
C ASP A 45 12.20 -10.00 8.42
N LEU A 46 12.65 -8.84 7.95
CA LEU A 46 12.37 -8.37 6.59
C LEU A 46 13.06 -9.26 5.54
N GLU A 47 14.30 -9.67 5.77
CA GLU A 47 15.01 -10.62 4.89
C GLU A 47 14.24 -11.94 4.77
N ASN A 48 13.82 -12.53 5.91
CA ASN A 48 13.02 -13.75 5.91
C ASN A 48 11.66 -13.54 5.21
N THR A 49 11.05 -12.37 5.34
CA THR A 49 9.78 -12.04 4.67
C THR A 49 9.98 -11.91 3.15
N ALA A 50 11.12 -11.38 2.70
CA ALA A 50 11.44 -11.28 1.27
C ALA A 50 11.57 -12.66 0.59
N GLU A 51 11.94 -13.70 1.35
CA GLU A 51 12.02 -15.09 0.89
C GLU A 51 10.68 -15.84 0.99
N GLY A 52 9.57 -15.16 1.31
CA GLY A 52 8.23 -15.73 1.42
C GLY A 52 7.83 -16.16 2.83
N GLY A 53 8.63 -15.84 3.85
CA GLY A 53 8.28 -16.02 5.26
C GLY A 53 7.25 -15.01 5.78
N SER A 54 6.84 -15.17 7.04
CA SER A 54 6.07 -14.17 7.77
C SER A 54 6.57 -14.04 9.20
N ALA A 55 6.43 -12.85 9.78
CA ALA A 55 6.83 -12.56 11.14
C ALA A 55 5.79 -11.69 11.85
N PHE A 56 5.69 -11.87 13.16
CA PHE A 56 4.83 -11.05 14.02
C PHE A 56 5.60 -10.68 15.29
N ARG A 57 5.60 -9.39 15.64
CA ARG A 57 6.42 -8.84 16.73
C ARG A 57 5.59 -7.96 17.65
N PHE A 58 5.83 -8.10 18.95
CA PHE A 58 5.38 -7.15 19.96
C PHE A 58 6.55 -6.31 20.44
N ILE A 59 6.42 -4.98 20.36
CA ILE A 59 7.41 -4.02 20.86
C ILE A 59 6.86 -3.41 22.15
N ILE A 60 7.40 -3.85 23.30
CA ILE A 60 6.92 -3.46 24.63
C ILE A 60 7.97 -2.58 25.32
N GLY A 61 7.53 -1.50 25.97
CA GLY A 61 8.42 -0.58 26.66
C GLY A 61 7.66 0.61 27.24
N ARG A 62 8.32 1.35 28.14
CA ARG A 62 7.73 2.52 28.82
C ARG A 62 7.31 3.62 27.83
N TYR A 63 6.43 4.51 28.26
CA TYR A 63 6.12 5.74 27.50
C TYR A 63 7.43 6.54 27.29
N GLY A 64 7.60 7.11 26.10
CA GLY A 64 8.84 7.81 25.74
C GLY A 64 10.04 6.93 25.41
N ALA A 65 9.95 5.59 25.51
CA ALA A 65 11.06 4.69 25.21
C ALA A 65 11.40 4.54 23.71
N GLY A 66 10.85 5.40 22.83
CA GLY A 66 11.15 5.38 21.40
C GLY A 66 10.46 4.27 20.59
N LYS A 67 9.35 3.70 21.07
CA LYS A 67 8.62 2.63 20.35
C LYS A 67 8.11 3.08 18.98
N SER A 68 7.39 4.21 18.93
CA SER A 68 6.89 4.78 17.68
C SER A 68 8.04 5.21 16.76
N PHE A 69 9.14 5.70 17.33
CA PHE A 69 10.37 5.99 16.60
C PHE A 69 10.94 4.74 15.93
N LEU A 70 11.03 3.63 16.65
CA LEU A 70 11.52 2.35 16.13
C LEU A 70 10.60 1.80 15.03
N LEU A 71 9.28 1.88 15.21
CA LEU A 71 8.29 1.50 14.19
C LEU A 71 8.44 2.31 12.91
N GLN A 72 8.65 3.62 13.02
CA GLN A 72 8.86 4.46 11.84
C GLN A 72 10.22 4.21 11.19
N LEU A 73 11.26 3.90 11.97
CA LEU A 73 12.58 3.53 11.46
C LEU A 73 12.51 2.25 10.62
N ILE A 74 11.87 1.19 11.12
CA ILE A 74 11.71 -0.06 10.37
C ILE A 74 10.82 0.12 9.14
N ARG A 75 9.75 0.93 9.23
CA ARG A 75 8.93 1.32 8.06
C ARG A 75 9.79 1.93 6.97
N ASN A 76 10.67 2.88 7.30
CA ASN A 76 11.53 3.53 6.30
C ASN A 76 12.51 2.53 5.67
N ARG A 77 13.13 1.65 6.47
CA ARG A 77 14.03 0.60 5.96
C ARG A 77 13.30 -0.42 5.07
N ALA A 78 12.10 -0.83 5.43
CA ALA A 78 11.28 -1.72 4.60
C ALA A 78 10.97 -1.08 3.24
N MET A 79 10.58 0.20 3.22
CA MET A 79 10.37 0.91 1.95
C MET A 79 11.66 1.04 1.12
N GLU A 80 12.81 1.27 1.75
CA GLU A 80 14.11 1.30 1.06
C GLU A 80 14.45 -0.03 0.37
N GLN A 81 14.05 -1.15 0.98
CA GLN A 81 14.18 -2.52 0.46
C GLN A 81 13.08 -2.89 -0.56
N GLY A 82 12.14 -1.98 -0.85
CA GLY A 82 11.12 -2.19 -1.88
C GLY A 82 9.80 -2.79 -1.37
N PHE A 83 9.61 -2.93 -0.05
CA PHE A 83 8.34 -3.33 0.52
C PHE A 83 7.27 -2.25 0.38
N VAL A 84 6.02 -2.69 0.28
CA VAL A 84 4.85 -1.85 0.54
C VAL A 84 4.56 -1.93 2.05
N VAL A 85 4.39 -0.78 2.69
CA VAL A 85 4.14 -0.71 4.14
C VAL A 85 2.83 0.02 4.40
N ALA A 86 2.07 -0.42 5.40
CA ALA A 86 0.93 0.31 5.94
C ALA A 86 1.09 0.45 7.46
N ASP A 87 0.59 1.55 8.02
CA ASP A 87 0.53 1.79 9.46
C ASP A 87 -0.83 2.38 9.84
N ALA A 88 -1.28 2.08 11.05
CA ALA A 88 -2.50 2.63 11.60
C ALA A 88 -2.38 2.73 13.13
N ASP A 89 -2.95 3.80 13.68
CA ASP A 89 -3.09 3.97 15.12
C ASP A 89 -4.41 3.38 15.60
N PHE A 90 -4.36 2.65 16.71
CA PHE A 90 -5.57 2.19 17.38
C PHE A 90 -6.19 3.31 18.23
N SER A 91 -7.50 3.42 18.15
CA SER A 91 -8.31 4.35 18.95
C SER A 91 -9.56 3.61 19.47
N PRO A 92 -10.37 4.21 20.36
CA PRO A 92 -11.63 3.62 20.77
C PRO A 92 -12.56 3.26 19.60
N GLU A 93 -12.48 4.00 18.49
CA GLU A 93 -13.26 3.86 17.27
C GLU A 93 -12.58 2.98 16.20
N ARG A 94 -11.25 2.76 16.30
CA ARG A 94 -10.45 1.94 15.38
C ARG A 94 -9.75 0.81 16.15
N LYS A 95 -10.35 -0.37 16.14
CA LYS A 95 -9.88 -1.56 16.87
C LYS A 95 -9.84 -2.77 15.95
N LEU A 96 -8.93 -3.70 16.21
CA LEU A 96 -8.79 -4.94 15.43
C LEU A 96 -10.04 -5.82 15.48
N ALA A 97 -10.79 -5.76 16.57
CA ALA A 97 -12.05 -6.46 16.74
C ALA A 97 -13.05 -5.57 17.48
N GLY A 98 -14.27 -5.48 16.97
CA GLY A 98 -15.33 -4.71 17.56
C GLY A 98 -16.60 -4.74 16.72
N THR A 99 -17.66 -4.17 17.25
CA THR A 99 -18.94 -4.01 16.53
C THR A 99 -18.99 -2.65 15.83
N GLY A 100 -19.97 -2.46 14.94
CA GLY A 100 -20.27 -1.16 14.35
C GLY A 100 -19.23 -0.61 13.37
N GLY A 101 -18.46 -1.47 12.68
CA GLY A 101 -17.50 -1.05 11.65
C GLY A 101 -16.15 -0.54 12.19
N SER A 102 -15.86 -0.75 13.48
CA SER A 102 -14.57 -0.35 14.08
C SER A 102 -13.36 -1.08 13.50
N SER A 103 -13.52 -2.34 13.08
CA SER A 103 -12.53 -3.12 12.33
C SER A 103 -12.34 -2.60 10.91
N LEU A 104 -13.44 -2.26 10.23
CA LEU A 104 -13.42 -1.65 8.90
C LEU A 104 -12.71 -0.28 8.91
N GLY A 105 -12.81 0.47 10.00
CA GLY A 105 -12.06 1.69 10.21
C GLY A 105 -10.53 1.49 10.20
N VAL A 106 -10.04 0.41 10.81
CA VAL A 106 -8.61 0.05 10.75
C VAL A 106 -8.21 -0.37 9.33
N TYR A 107 -9.05 -1.16 8.66
CA TYR A 107 -8.79 -1.57 7.28
C TYR A 107 -8.66 -0.36 6.33
N ARG A 108 -9.62 0.56 6.38
CA ARG A 108 -9.61 1.82 5.60
C ARG A 108 -8.35 2.62 5.85
N GLU A 109 -7.96 2.77 7.12
CA GLU A 109 -6.75 3.49 7.51
C GLU A 109 -5.50 2.83 6.92
N LEU A 110 -5.37 1.51 7.04
CA LEU A 110 -4.24 0.77 6.48
C LEU A 110 -4.17 0.88 4.95
N MET A 111 -5.29 0.71 4.26
CA MET A 111 -5.36 0.83 2.81
C MET A 111 -5.08 2.26 2.32
N GLY A 112 -5.52 3.28 3.07
CA GLY A 112 -5.20 4.68 2.82
C GLY A 112 -3.72 5.00 3.06
N ASN A 113 -3.12 4.39 4.08
CA ASN A 113 -1.73 4.64 4.49
C ASN A 113 -0.70 3.74 3.80
N LEU A 114 -1.10 2.92 2.83
CA LEU A 114 -0.18 2.18 1.96
C LEU A 114 0.88 3.13 1.41
N ALA A 115 2.14 2.80 1.65
CA ALA A 115 3.28 3.62 1.31
C ALA A 115 4.37 2.79 0.64
N THR A 116 5.14 3.45 -0.22
CA THR A 116 6.28 2.89 -0.93
C THR A 116 7.43 3.88 -0.87
N LYS A 117 8.62 3.48 -1.32
CA LYS A 117 9.79 4.37 -1.42
C LYS A 117 9.53 5.69 -2.16
N ILE A 118 8.69 5.66 -3.20
CA ILE A 118 8.40 6.83 -4.05
C ILE A 118 7.24 7.65 -3.47
N ARG A 119 6.38 7.03 -2.64
CA ARG A 119 5.24 7.67 -1.99
C ARG A 119 5.20 7.31 -0.49
N PRO A 120 6.08 7.91 0.34
CA PRO A 120 6.25 7.53 1.74
C PRO A 120 5.12 8.01 2.66
N ASP A 121 4.39 9.04 2.22
CA ASP A 121 3.34 9.71 3.01
C ASP A 121 1.95 9.05 2.89
N GLY A 122 1.84 7.89 2.23
CA GLY A 122 0.58 7.16 2.04
C GLY A 122 -0.07 7.36 0.67
N GLY A 123 -1.21 6.71 0.44
CA GLY A 123 -1.95 6.75 -0.82
C GLY A 123 -1.28 6.04 -1.99
N ALA A 124 -0.41 5.06 -1.72
CA ALA A 124 0.34 4.34 -2.75
C ALA A 124 -0.49 3.30 -3.52
N LEU A 125 -1.74 3.03 -3.13
CA LEU A 125 -2.58 2.03 -3.77
C LEU A 125 -2.73 2.23 -5.29
N ALA A 126 -3.08 3.44 -5.73
CA ALA A 126 -3.21 3.74 -7.15
C ALA A 126 -1.87 3.59 -7.91
N PRO A 127 -0.75 4.22 -7.47
CA PRO A 127 0.56 3.99 -8.09
C PRO A 127 1.01 2.52 -8.14
N ILE A 128 0.64 1.71 -7.14
CA ILE A 128 0.95 0.27 -7.13
C ILE A 128 0.18 -0.44 -8.24
N LEU A 129 -1.13 -0.17 -8.37
CA LEU A 129 -1.96 -0.75 -9.43
C LEU A 129 -1.50 -0.31 -10.83
N GLU A 130 -1.24 0.98 -11.02
CA GLU A 130 -0.76 1.53 -12.30
C GLU A 130 0.58 0.90 -12.71
N ARG A 131 1.51 0.77 -11.76
CA ARG A 131 2.81 0.14 -12.03
C ARG A 131 2.66 -1.35 -12.37
N TRP A 132 1.75 -2.05 -11.70
CA TRP A 132 1.46 -3.46 -11.99
C TRP A 132 0.85 -3.62 -13.40
N ILE A 133 -0.13 -2.79 -13.76
CA ILE A 133 -0.73 -2.75 -15.11
C ILE A 133 0.33 -2.45 -16.17
N ALA A 134 1.19 -1.45 -15.97
CA ALA A 134 2.27 -1.13 -16.89
C ALA A 134 3.26 -2.31 -17.07
N GLY A 135 3.48 -3.07 -15.99
CA GLY A 135 4.23 -4.33 -16.03
C GLY A 135 3.58 -5.37 -16.95
N ILE A 136 2.26 -5.54 -16.85
CA ILE A 136 1.49 -6.43 -17.72
C ILE A 136 1.53 -5.96 -19.17
N GLN A 137 1.31 -4.67 -19.45
CA GLN A 137 1.44 -4.11 -20.80
C GLN A 137 2.82 -4.41 -21.40
N THR A 138 3.89 -4.26 -20.60
CA THR A 138 5.25 -4.57 -21.04
C THR A 138 5.43 -6.06 -21.35
N GLN A 139 4.82 -6.96 -20.57
CA GLN A 139 4.86 -8.39 -20.83
C GLN A 139 4.12 -8.75 -22.12
N VAL A 140 2.91 -8.23 -22.30
CA VAL A 140 2.11 -8.45 -23.53
C VAL A 140 2.87 -7.95 -24.75
N ALA A 141 3.44 -6.74 -24.70
CA ALA A 141 4.20 -6.19 -25.83
C ALA A 141 5.40 -7.06 -26.22
N ARG A 142 6.04 -7.72 -25.24
CA ARG A 142 7.15 -8.65 -25.48
C ARG A 142 6.69 -10.00 -26.04
N GLU A 143 5.55 -10.50 -25.57
CA GLU A 143 5.01 -11.81 -25.95
C GLU A 143 4.35 -11.79 -27.35
N SER A 144 3.57 -10.75 -27.66
CA SER A 144 2.84 -10.63 -28.93
C SER A 144 3.58 -9.86 -30.02
N GLY A 145 4.60 -9.08 -29.64
CA GLY A 145 5.30 -8.18 -30.56
C GLY A 145 4.47 -6.94 -30.97
N CYS A 146 3.28 -6.76 -30.38
CA CYS A 146 2.42 -5.61 -30.60
C CYS A 146 2.77 -4.47 -29.62
N GLY A 147 2.72 -3.23 -30.09
CA GLY A 147 2.87 -2.03 -29.28
C GLY A 147 1.54 -1.51 -28.72
N PRO A 148 1.58 -0.55 -27.78
CA PRO A 148 0.38 0.08 -27.20
C PRO A 148 -0.54 0.78 -28.21
N SER A 149 -0.05 1.07 -29.42
CA SER A 149 -0.84 1.72 -30.48
C SER A 149 -1.44 0.73 -31.47
N ASP A 150 -1.16 -0.57 -31.33
CA ASP A 150 -1.66 -1.58 -32.26
C ASP A 150 -3.10 -1.99 -31.92
N PRO A 151 -3.96 -2.19 -32.93
CA PRO A 151 -5.31 -2.68 -32.71
C PRO A 151 -5.32 -4.03 -31.96
N GLY A 152 -6.12 -4.12 -30.90
CA GLY A 152 -6.25 -5.33 -30.09
C GLY A 152 -5.15 -5.53 -29.03
N PHE A 153 -4.21 -4.59 -28.88
CA PHE A 153 -3.24 -4.63 -27.77
C PHE A 153 -3.93 -4.60 -26.40
N ASP A 154 -4.89 -3.69 -26.23
CA ASP A 154 -5.61 -3.54 -24.95
C ASP A 154 -6.46 -4.77 -24.60
N ASP A 155 -7.01 -5.45 -25.60
CA ASP A 155 -7.77 -6.70 -25.40
C ASP A 155 -6.83 -7.81 -24.90
N GLN A 156 -5.62 -7.92 -25.47
CA GLN A 156 -4.60 -8.87 -24.99
C GLN A 156 -4.12 -8.55 -23.57
N VAL A 157 -4.00 -7.26 -23.22
CA VAL A 157 -3.69 -6.81 -21.85
C VAL A 157 -4.80 -7.21 -20.90
N GLU A 158 -6.06 -7.00 -21.28
CA GLU A 158 -7.21 -7.41 -20.48
C GLU A 158 -7.25 -8.94 -20.28
N ASP A 159 -7.01 -9.73 -21.32
CA ASP A 159 -6.94 -11.19 -21.24
C ASP A 159 -5.83 -11.64 -20.29
N LYS A 160 -4.67 -10.98 -20.35
CA LYS A 160 -3.56 -11.25 -19.42
C LYS A 160 -3.91 -10.88 -17.98
N ILE A 161 -4.55 -9.71 -17.75
CA ILE A 161 -5.05 -9.31 -16.43
C ILE A 161 -6.02 -10.35 -15.89
N ARG A 162 -6.99 -10.78 -16.70
CA ARG A 162 -7.97 -11.82 -16.33
C ARG A 162 -7.27 -13.12 -15.96
N SER A 163 -6.29 -13.55 -16.75
CA SER A 163 -5.51 -14.75 -16.46
C SER A 163 -4.76 -14.67 -15.13
N VAL A 164 -4.14 -13.53 -14.82
CA VAL A 164 -3.38 -13.36 -13.57
C VAL A 164 -4.31 -13.30 -12.36
N VAL A 165 -5.42 -12.57 -12.46
CA VAL A 165 -6.34 -12.42 -11.31
C VAL A 165 -7.19 -13.67 -11.08
N LYS A 166 -7.31 -14.56 -12.08
CA LYS A 166 -7.97 -15.86 -11.94
C LYS A 166 -7.40 -16.71 -10.80
N GLU A 167 -6.09 -16.64 -10.55
CA GLU A 167 -5.44 -17.35 -9.44
C GLU A 167 -5.95 -16.92 -8.05
N ILE A 168 -6.58 -15.75 -7.98
CA ILE A 168 -7.11 -15.13 -6.76
C ILE A 168 -8.62 -15.39 -6.62
N GLU A 169 -9.29 -15.86 -7.69
CA GLU A 169 -10.75 -16.13 -7.67
C GLU A 169 -11.15 -17.18 -6.64
N ASP A 170 -10.25 -18.12 -6.32
CA ASP A 170 -10.45 -19.16 -5.31
C ASP A 170 -10.43 -18.62 -3.86
N LEU A 171 -10.04 -17.36 -3.66
CA LEU A 171 -10.05 -16.70 -2.36
C LEU A 171 -11.42 -16.08 -2.03
N VAL A 172 -11.61 -15.72 -0.76
CA VAL A 172 -12.84 -15.05 -0.30
C VAL A 172 -13.05 -13.74 -1.06
N ASN A 173 -14.22 -13.60 -1.69
CA ASN A 173 -14.56 -12.47 -2.56
C ASN A 173 -13.64 -12.29 -3.78
N GLY A 174 -12.91 -13.33 -4.19
CA GLY A 174 -11.94 -13.29 -5.28
C GLY A 174 -12.54 -12.87 -6.63
N PHE A 175 -13.75 -13.34 -6.95
CA PHE A 175 -14.47 -12.92 -8.16
C PHE A 175 -14.80 -11.43 -8.20
N ASP A 176 -15.27 -10.86 -7.09
CA ASP A 176 -15.55 -9.41 -7.03
C ASP A 176 -14.25 -8.60 -7.06
N PHE A 177 -13.18 -9.07 -6.41
CA PHE A 177 -11.85 -8.48 -6.53
C PHE A 177 -11.35 -8.46 -7.98
N ALA A 178 -11.50 -9.59 -8.71
CA ALA A 178 -11.16 -9.66 -10.13
C ALA A 178 -11.91 -8.61 -10.95
N ASN A 179 -13.23 -8.51 -10.74
CA ASN A 179 -14.06 -7.52 -11.41
C ASN A 179 -13.64 -6.08 -11.09
N VAL A 180 -13.18 -5.80 -9.85
CA VAL A 180 -12.69 -4.48 -9.44
C VAL A 180 -11.39 -4.12 -10.15
N ILE A 181 -10.44 -5.05 -10.24
CA ILE A 181 -9.17 -4.83 -10.96
C ILE A 181 -9.42 -4.60 -12.45
N ILE A 182 -10.30 -5.40 -13.04
CA ILE A 182 -10.72 -5.23 -14.45
C ILE A 182 -11.43 -3.89 -14.63
N ALA A 183 -12.33 -3.51 -13.72
CA ALA A 183 -13.00 -2.21 -13.78
C ALA A 183 -12.00 -1.05 -13.69
N TYR A 184 -10.96 -1.16 -12.87
CA TYR A 184 -9.87 -0.19 -12.80
C TYR A 184 -9.12 -0.10 -14.13
N TRP A 185 -8.78 -1.23 -14.76
CA TRP A 185 -8.17 -1.25 -16.10
C TRP A 185 -9.05 -0.59 -17.16
N TYR A 186 -10.35 -0.91 -17.19
CA TYR A 186 -11.30 -0.22 -18.07
C TYR A 186 -11.36 1.28 -17.79
N GLY A 187 -11.27 1.70 -16.53
CA GLY A 187 -11.21 3.12 -16.18
C GLY A 187 -9.91 3.79 -16.67
N TYR A 188 -8.79 3.09 -16.52
CA TYR A 188 -7.48 3.54 -16.96
C TYR A 188 -7.39 3.73 -18.47
N ARG A 189 -7.87 2.76 -19.26
CA ARG A 189 -7.77 2.81 -20.72
C ARG A 189 -8.69 3.85 -21.38
N ASN A 190 -9.84 4.13 -20.75
CA ASN A 190 -10.87 5.02 -21.32
C ASN A 190 -10.86 6.42 -20.67
N ASP A 191 -9.84 6.74 -19.86
CA ASP A 191 -9.77 7.97 -19.05
C ASP A 191 -11.03 8.22 -18.20
N ASP A 192 -11.67 7.14 -17.74
CA ASP A 192 -12.85 7.19 -16.86
C ASP A 192 -12.39 7.24 -15.39
N ASP A 193 -12.21 8.47 -14.91
CA ASP A 193 -11.82 8.76 -13.52
C ASP A 193 -12.85 8.27 -12.49
N ALA A 194 -14.14 8.28 -12.84
CA ALA A 194 -15.18 7.82 -11.93
C ALA A 194 -15.08 6.32 -11.68
N LYS A 195 -14.76 5.54 -12.72
CA LYS A 195 -14.57 4.09 -12.61
C LYS A 195 -13.27 3.71 -11.90
N LYS A 196 -12.16 4.43 -12.18
CA LYS A 196 -10.91 4.28 -11.43
C LYS A 196 -11.13 4.54 -9.94
N GLU A 197 -11.76 5.65 -9.60
CA GLU A 197 -12.04 6.00 -8.21
C GLU A 197 -13.01 5.01 -7.57
N GLY A 198 -14.05 4.56 -8.28
CA GLY A 198 -14.93 3.51 -7.82
C GLY A 198 -14.16 2.25 -7.40
N ALA A 199 -13.24 1.77 -8.25
CA ALA A 199 -12.44 0.59 -7.96
C ALA A 199 -11.51 0.80 -6.75
N LEU A 200 -10.88 1.97 -6.64
CA LEU A 200 -10.06 2.30 -5.48
C LEU A 200 -10.89 2.39 -4.19
N ARG A 201 -12.09 2.99 -4.24
CA ARG A 201 -13.03 3.04 -3.11
C ARG A 201 -13.42 1.65 -2.65
N TRP A 202 -13.62 0.71 -3.58
CA TRP A 202 -13.90 -0.68 -3.22
C TRP A 202 -12.72 -1.33 -2.50
N LEU A 203 -11.51 -1.19 -3.05
CA LEU A 203 -10.28 -1.72 -2.46
C LEU A 203 -9.96 -1.10 -1.09
N ARG A 204 -10.35 0.15 -0.85
CA ARG A 204 -10.23 0.80 0.46
C ARG A 204 -11.37 0.46 1.42
N GLY A 205 -12.40 -0.26 0.96
CA GLY A 205 -13.59 -0.59 1.76
C GLY A 205 -14.50 0.60 2.05
N GLU A 206 -14.56 1.59 1.16
CA GLU A 206 -15.25 2.88 1.35
C GLU A 206 -16.70 2.92 0.84
N PHE A 207 -17.22 1.80 0.30
CA PHE A 207 -18.63 1.69 -0.04
C PHE A 207 -19.47 1.47 1.23
N ALA A 208 -20.54 2.25 1.37
CA ALA A 208 -21.46 2.08 2.50
C ALA A 208 -22.50 0.98 2.24
N THR A 209 -22.85 0.73 0.97
CA THR A 209 -23.87 -0.25 0.59
C THR A 209 -23.47 -1.06 -0.63
N LYS A 210 -23.96 -2.30 -0.71
CA LYS A 210 -23.82 -3.16 -1.90
C LYS A 210 -24.47 -2.54 -3.14
N GLY A 211 -25.54 -1.75 -2.97
CA GLY A 211 -26.21 -1.06 -4.08
C GLY A 211 -25.33 0.01 -4.73
N GLU A 212 -24.60 0.78 -3.93
CA GLU A 212 -23.65 1.78 -4.41
C GLU A 212 -22.48 1.12 -5.17
N ALA A 213 -21.89 0.07 -4.60
CA ALA A 213 -20.81 -0.67 -5.24
C ALA A 213 -21.26 -1.33 -6.56
N ARG A 214 -22.48 -1.87 -6.60
CA ARG A 214 -23.07 -2.42 -7.82
C ARG A 214 -23.30 -1.37 -8.89
N ALA A 215 -23.75 -0.18 -8.52
CA ALA A 215 -23.95 0.91 -9.47
C ALA A 215 -22.61 1.42 -10.05
N ALA A 216 -21.56 1.49 -9.22
CA ALA A 216 -20.26 1.97 -9.64
C ALA A 216 -19.44 0.95 -10.45
N LEU A 217 -19.47 -0.33 -10.05
CA LEU A 217 -18.54 -1.35 -10.56
C LEU A 217 -19.20 -2.67 -11.01
N GLY A 218 -20.50 -2.84 -10.79
CA GLY A 218 -21.21 -4.09 -11.09
C GLY A 218 -20.96 -5.24 -10.10
N VAL A 219 -20.20 -4.99 -9.03
CA VAL A 219 -19.91 -5.97 -7.97
C VAL A 219 -21.09 -6.18 -7.01
N ARG A 220 -21.16 -7.36 -6.38
CA ARG A 220 -22.27 -7.73 -5.50
C ARG A 220 -21.94 -7.64 -4.02
N VAL A 221 -20.65 -7.56 -3.70
CA VAL A 221 -20.14 -7.50 -2.33
C VAL A 221 -19.38 -6.20 -2.07
N ILE A 222 -19.22 -5.88 -0.81
CA ILE A 222 -18.36 -4.80 -0.30
C ILE A 222 -17.49 -5.40 0.81
N ILE A 223 -16.44 -4.68 1.18
CA ILE A 223 -15.63 -5.00 2.36
C ILE A 223 -16.34 -4.37 3.57
N ASP A 224 -16.83 -5.19 4.51
CA ASP A 224 -17.62 -4.80 5.69
C ASP A 224 -17.01 -5.23 7.05
#